data_AF-A0AAP7LUX8-F1
#
_entry.id   AF-A0AAP7LUX8-F1
#
_cell.length_a   1.000
_cell.length_b   1.000
_cell.length_c   1.000
_cell.angle_alpha   90.00
_cell.angle_beta   90.00
_cell.angle_gamma   90.00
#
_symmetry.space_group_name_H-M   'P 1'
#
loop_
_entity.id
_entity.type
_entity.pdbx_description
1 polymer ?
#
loop_
_entity_poly.entity_id
_entity_poly.type
_entity_poly.pdbx_seq_one_letter_code
_entity_poly.pdbx_strand_id
1 'polypeptide(L)'
;MSEFKQTSNKVKYPSVEKIREMMKRGISLDLYVQRIRHGWSKEKARTEKPRKSNTFDNYKQFTDFEIEHLIENQITYMDYTNRRRLGWSREEAIFIPKGIKRYQILHHEEYPIKRQELKLIYQNESTIDTYRKRRALGWSKHDALTTSKKRK
;
A
#
# COMPACT_ATOMS: atom_id res chain seq x y z
N MET A 1 2.05 22.06 -20.98
CA MET A 1 2.52 21.24 -19.85
C MET A 1 1.99 21.86 -18.58
N SER A 2 0.98 21.26 -17.96
CA SER A 2 0.28 21.81 -16.79
C SER A 2 0.93 21.29 -15.52
N GLU A 3 1.58 22.17 -14.78
CA GLU A 3 2.15 21.89 -13.45
C GLU A 3 1.02 21.64 -12.45
N PHE A 4 0.84 20.38 -12.04
CA PHE A 4 0.01 20.04 -10.90
C PHE A 4 0.67 20.57 -9.61
N LYS A 5 0.33 21.80 -9.21
CA LYS A 5 0.60 22.30 -7.86
C LYS A 5 -0.27 21.51 -6.87
N GLN A 6 0.25 20.40 -6.35
CA GLN A 6 -0.32 19.74 -5.18
C GLN A 6 -0.04 20.59 -3.93
N THR A 7 -1.00 21.43 -3.54
CA THR A 7 -1.04 22.01 -2.19
C THR A 7 -1.40 20.90 -1.20
N SER A 8 -0.44 20.00 -0.91
CA SER A 8 -0.64 18.95 0.07
C SER A 8 -0.51 19.55 1.47
N ASN A 9 -1.62 19.84 2.12
CA ASN A 9 -1.66 20.06 3.56
C ASN A 9 -1.35 18.71 4.24
N LYS A 10 -0.06 18.33 4.26
CA LYS A 10 0.39 17.02 4.75
C LYS A 10 0.09 16.95 6.24
N VAL A 11 -0.92 16.17 6.61
CA VAL A 11 -1.15 15.81 8.01
C VAL A 11 0.14 15.15 8.50
N LYS A 12 0.86 15.79 9.44
CA LYS A 12 2.12 15.25 9.98
C LYS A 12 1.80 14.08 10.90
N TYR A 13 2.01 12.87 10.41
CA TYR A 13 1.79 11.63 11.16
C TYR A 13 2.83 11.45 12.28
N PRO A 14 2.51 10.71 13.35
CA PRO A 14 3.49 10.33 14.38
C PRO A 14 4.53 9.34 13.83
N SER A 15 5.66 9.18 14.52
CA SER A 15 6.66 8.15 14.20
C SER A 15 6.07 6.75 14.38
N VAL A 16 6.68 5.75 13.72
CA VAL A 16 6.28 4.33 13.81
C VAL A 16 6.23 3.87 15.27
N GLU A 17 7.22 4.23 16.09
CA GLU A 17 7.26 3.91 17.51
C GLU A 17 6.01 4.43 18.27
N LYS A 18 5.67 5.72 18.07
CA LYS A 18 4.48 6.34 18.69
C LYS A 18 3.20 5.67 18.20
N ILE A 19 3.17 5.24 16.95
CA ILE A 19 2.03 4.52 16.38
C ILE A 19 1.90 3.13 17.00
N ARG A 20 3.01 2.41 17.22
CA ARG A 20 3.01 1.14 17.95
C ARG A 20 2.51 1.34 19.38
N GLU A 21 2.93 2.41 20.05
CA GLU A 21 2.45 2.76 21.39
C GLU A 21 0.94 3.05 21.39
N MET A 22 0.44 3.83 20.44
CA MET A 22 -0.99 4.09 20.27
C MET A 22 -1.77 2.80 20.02
N MET A 23 -1.26 1.91 19.17
CA MET A 23 -1.88 0.62 18.86
C MET A 23 -1.95 -0.29 20.09
N LYS A 24 -0.92 -0.30 20.94
CA LYS A 24 -0.96 -0.99 22.25
C LYS A 24 -2.08 -0.45 23.15
N ARG A 25 -2.42 0.84 23.02
CA ARG A 25 -3.53 1.50 23.73
C ARG A 25 -4.88 1.36 23.00
N GLY A 26 -4.95 0.58 21.92
CA GLY A 26 -6.17 0.34 21.14
C GLY A 26 -6.51 1.46 20.14
N ILE A 27 -5.60 2.41 19.90
CA ILE A 27 -5.84 3.56 19.02
C ILE A 27 -5.20 3.27 17.66
N SER A 28 -6.04 3.06 16.64
CA SER A 28 -5.56 2.86 15.27
C SER A 28 -5.11 4.16 14.61
N LEU A 29 -4.30 4.04 13.56
CA LEU A 29 -3.87 5.18 12.75
C LEU A 29 -5.07 5.90 12.12
N ASP A 30 -6.06 5.14 11.61
CA ASP A 30 -7.29 5.69 11.05
C ASP A 30 -8.06 6.54 12.07
N LEU A 31 -8.19 6.04 13.30
CA LEU A 31 -8.85 6.76 14.38
C LEU A 31 -8.09 8.04 14.75
N TYR A 32 -6.76 7.98 14.81
CA TYR A 32 -5.94 9.16 15.03
C TYR A 32 -6.17 10.22 13.94
N VAL A 33 -6.09 9.83 12.66
CA VAL A 33 -6.32 10.73 11.52
C VAL A 33 -7.72 11.34 11.58
N GLN A 34 -8.73 10.52 11.88
CA GLN A 34 -10.10 10.97 12.04
C GLN A 34 -10.22 12.03 13.15
N ARG A 35 -9.62 11.79 14.32
CA ARG A 35 -9.60 12.74 15.44
C ARG A 35 -8.92 14.06 15.07
N ILE A 36 -7.78 14.01 14.39
CA ILE A 36 -7.09 15.22 13.90
C ILE A 36 -7.98 16.00 12.93
N ARG A 37 -8.68 15.32 12.00
CA ARG A 37 -9.64 15.96 11.08
C ARG A 37 -10.81 16.61 11.81
N HIS A 38 -11.21 16.08 12.96
CA HIS A 38 -12.22 16.67 13.84
C HIS A 38 -11.66 17.73 14.80
N GLY A 39 -10.44 18.22 14.58
CA GLY A 39 -9.85 19.32 15.36
C GLY A 39 -9.28 18.92 16.72
N TRP A 40 -9.06 17.64 16.98
CA TRP A 40 -8.44 17.21 18.22
C TRP A 40 -6.95 17.61 18.26
N SER A 41 -6.45 17.95 19.44
CA SER A 41 -5.01 18.12 19.63
C SER A 41 -4.27 16.80 19.39
N LYS A 42 -3.02 16.88 18.90
CA LYS A 42 -2.21 15.68 18.61
C LYS A 42 -2.00 14.80 19.82
N GLU A 43 -1.86 15.39 21.00
CA GLU A 43 -1.71 14.63 22.25
C GLU A 43 -3.00 13.89 22.58
N LYS A 44 -4.13 14.62 22.69
CA LYS A 44 -5.45 14.05 22.96
C LYS A 44 -5.81 12.95 21.96
N ALA A 45 -5.51 13.15 20.69
CA ALA A 45 -5.80 12.17 19.64
C ALA A 45 -5.04 10.84 19.82
N ARG A 46 -3.84 10.87 20.43
CA ARG A 46 -2.97 9.70 20.66
C ARG A 46 -3.20 9.00 21.99
N THR A 47 -3.78 9.68 22.98
CA THR A 47 -3.89 9.16 24.35
C THR A 47 -5.31 8.76 24.73
N GLU A 48 -6.31 9.41 24.16
CA GLU A 48 -7.72 9.15 24.52
C GLU A 48 -8.15 7.75 24.06
N LYS A 49 -8.66 6.93 24.98
CA LYS A 49 -9.13 5.58 24.66
C LYS A 49 -10.38 5.63 23.77
N PRO A 50 -10.50 4.74 22.77
CA PRO A 50 -11.71 4.65 21.96
C PRO A 50 -12.88 4.08 22.78
N ARG A 51 -14.11 4.53 22.47
CA ARG A 51 -15.33 3.98 23.08
C ARG A 51 -15.60 2.52 22.70
N LYS A 52 -15.12 2.07 21.53
CA LYS A 52 -15.22 0.69 21.02
C LYS A 52 -13.85 0.24 20.50
N SER A 53 -13.39 -0.94 20.91
CA SER A 53 -12.00 -1.37 20.79
C SER A 53 -11.73 -2.32 19.60
N ASN A 54 -12.60 -2.40 18.60
CA ASN A 54 -12.61 -3.59 17.74
C ASN A 54 -11.65 -3.51 16.53
N THR A 55 -10.88 -2.43 16.38
CA THR A 55 -10.20 -2.08 15.10
C THR A 55 -8.67 -2.02 15.16
N PHE A 56 -8.05 -2.25 16.32
CA PHE A 56 -6.60 -2.04 16.49
C PHE A 56 -5.72 -3.16 15.92
N ASP A 57 -6.26 -4.37 15.78
CA ASP A 57 -5.50 -5.55 15.29
C ASP A 57 -5.13 -5.48 13.82
N ASN A 58 -5.80 -4.62 13.06
CA ASN A 58 -5.64 -4.51 11.61
C ASN A 58 -4.19 -4.20 11.17
N TYR A 59 -3.43 -3.46 11.98
CA TYR A 59 -2.06 -3.09 11.66
C TYR A 59 -0.99 -4.04 12.22
N LYS A 60 -1.36 -5.02 13.05
CA LYS A 60 -0.40 -6.03 13.56
C LYS A 60 0.22 -6.87 12.46
N GLN A 61 -0.48 -7.01 11.33
CA GLN A 61 -0.02 -7.78 10.19
C GLN A 61 1.14 -7.15 9.43
N PHE A 62 1.52 -5.89 9.71
CA PHE A 62 2.56 -5.16 8.99
C PHE A 62 3.86 -5.09 9.79
N THR A 63 4.98 -5.21 9.10
CA THR A 63 6.31 -4.93 9.66
C THR A 63 6.49 -3.43 9.91
N ASP A 64 7.48 -3.04 10.70
CA ASP A 64 7.77 -1.63 10.95
C ASP A 64 8.09 -0.87 9.66
N PHE A 65 8.83 -1.51 8.75
CA PHE A 65 9.13 -0.99 7.41
C PHE A 65 7.87 -0.77 6.56
N GLU A 66 6.95 -1.74 6.54
CA GLU A 66 5.68 -1.59 5.81
C GLU A 66 4.82 -0.48 6.42
N ILE A 67 4.79 -0.36 7.76
CA ILE A 67 4.07 0.71 8.46
C ILE A 67 4.64 2.08 8.13
N GLU A 68 5.96 2.22 8.16
CA GLU A 68 6.67 3.45 7.78
C GLU A 68 6.24 3.91 6.38
N HIS A 69 6.30 3.00 5.41
CA HIS A 69 5.91 3.32 4.03
C HIS A 69 4.43 3.73 3.91
N LEU A 70 3.53 3.02 4.58
CA LEU A 70 2.10 3.36 4.61
C LEU A 70 1.87 4.77 5.15
N ILE A 71 2.59 5.15 6.22
CA ILE A 71 2.47 6.46 6.86
C ILE A 71 3.02 7.57 5.97
N GLU A 72 4.24 7.43 5.48
CA GLU A 72 4.91 8.42 4.63
C GLU A 72 4.08 8.75 3.38
N ASN A 73 3.44 7.72 2.83
CA ASN A 73 2.59 7.82 1.65
C ASN A 73 1.11 8.06 1.97
N GLN A 74 0.75 8.23 3.26
CA GLN A 74 -0.61 8.49 3.73
C GLN A 74 -1.65 7.46 3.23
N ILE A 75 -1.21 6.21 3.12
CA ILE A 75 -2.01 5.04 2.76
C ILE A 75 -2.59 4.48 4.06
N THR A 76 -3.89 4.63 4.25
CA THR A 76 -4.53 4.08 5.44
C THR A 76 -4.78 2.58 5.30
N TYR A 77 -5.10 1.90 6.40
CA TYR A 77 -5.53 0.49 6.32
C TYR A 77 -6.75 0.32 5.42
N MET A 78 -7.67 1.29 5.43
CA MET A 78 -8.81 1.29 4.51
C MET A 78 -8.37 1.39 3.04
N ASP A 79 -7.34 2.19 2.73
CA ASP A 79 -6.78 2.23 1.38
C ASP A 79 -6.16 0.88 0.99
N TYR A 80 -5.37 0.28 1.89
CA TYR A 80 -4.79 -1.06 1.70
C TYR A 80 -5.87 -2.13 1.47
N THR A 81 -6.90 -2.21 2.31
CA THR A 81 -7.96 -3.22 2.16
C THR A 81 -8.76 -3.02 0.89
N ASN A 82 -9.04 -1.78 0.49
CA ASN A 82 -9.65 -1.48 -0.80
C ASN A 82 -8.78 -1.93 -1.97
N ARG A 83 -7.47 -1.66 -1.93
CA ARG A 83 -6.53 -2.16 -2.93
C ARG A 83 -6.52 -3.68 -2.99
N ARG A 84 -6.48 -4.37 -1.84
CA ARG A 84 -6.59 -5.84 -1.77
C ARG A 84 -7.89 -6.35 -2.38
N ARG A 85 -9.04 -5.72 -2.08
CA ARG A 85 -10.36 -6.05 -2.66
C ARG A 85 -10.40 -5.84 -4.17
N LEU A 86 -9.70 -4.83 -4.68
CA LEU A 86 -9.51 -4.56 -6.11
C LEU A 86 -8.47 -5.48 -6.77
N GLY A 87 -7.92 -6.45 -6.03
CA GLY A 87 -7.03 -7.49 -6.51
C GLY A 87 -5.55 -7.12 -6.51
N TRP A 88 -5.14 -6.05 -5.82
CA TRP A 88 -3.73 -5.67 -5.70
C TRP A 88 -3.01 -6.73 -4.88
N SER A 89 -1.77 -7.03 -5.26
CA SER A 89 -0.90 -7.83 -4.42
C SER A 89 -0.68 -7.11 -3.08
N ARG A 90 -0.17 -7.82 -2.06
CA ARG A 90 0.18 -7.19 -0.78
C ARG A 90 1.16 -6.05 -0.98
N GLU A 91 2.24 -6.34 -1.71
CA GLU A 91 3.33 -5.41 -1.98
C GLU A 91 2.81 -4.19 -2.75
N GLU A 92 2.04 -4.40 -3.81
CA GLU A 92 1.43 -3.31 -4.58
C GLU A 92 0.52 -2.45 -3.69
N ALA A 93 -0.27 -3.08 -2.82
CA ALA A 93 -1.20 -2.38 -1.96
C ALA A 93 -0.50 -1.48 -0.93
N ILE A 94 0.72 -1.83 -0.52
CA ILE A 94 1.55 -1.10 0.45
C ILE A 94 2.41 -0.06 -0.26
N PHE A 95 3.18 -0.46 -1.27
CA PHE A 95 4.31 0.33 -1.76
C PHE A 95 3.95 1.35 -2.85
N ILE A 96 2.82 1.18 -3.54
CA ILE A 96 2.45 2.11 -4.61
C ILE A 96 1.81 3.37 -4.01
N PRO A 97 2.25 4.58 -4.41
CA PRO A 97 1.71 5.83 -3.89
C PRO A 97 0.19 5.98 -4.03
N LYS A 98 -0.41 6.73 -3.10
CA LYS A 98 -1.83 7.06 -3.14
C LYS A 98 -2.16 7.87 -4.40
N GLY A 99 -3.32 7.61 -5.02
CA GLY A 99 -3.76 8.28 -6.25
C GLY A 99 -3.42 7.53 -7.54
N ILE A 100 -2.48 6.58 -7.51
CA ILE A 100 -2.22 5.70 -8.64
C ILE A 100 -3.36 4.67 -8.76
N LYS A 101 -3.99 4.62 -9.93
CA LYS A 101 -5.08 3.69 -10.23
C LYS A 101 -4.51 2.39 -10.77
N ARG A 102 -5.14 1.25 -10.44
CA ARG A 102 -4.66 -0.09 -10.81
C ARG A 102 -4.39 -0.23 -12.30
N TYR A 103 -5.29 0.29 -13.12
CA TYR A 103 -5.18 0.17 -14.57
C TYR A 103 -3.97 0.93 -15.12
N GLN A 104 -3.51 2.01 -14.48
CA GLN A 104 -2.29 2.71 -14.89
C GLN A 104 -1.06 1.81 -14.72
N ILE A 105 -1.10 0.87 -13.78
CA ILE A 105 -0.08 -0.17 -13.61
C ILE A 105 -0.30 -1.33 -14.61
N LEU A 106 -1.50 -1.57 -15.12
CA LEU A 106 -1.78 -2.65 -16.11
C LEU A 106 -1.51 -2.22 -17.57
N HIS A 107 -1.72 -0.95 -17.90
CA HIS A 107 -1.61 -0.38 -19.26
C HIS A 107 -0.23 0.21 -19.56
N HIS A 108 0.85 -0.46 -19.18
CA HIS A 108 2.19 -0.05 -19.60
C HIS A 108 2.33 -0.25 -21.11
N GLU A 109 2.57 0.83 -21.86
CA GLU A 109 2.51 0.83 -23.33
C GLU A 109 3.52 -0.12 -23.96
N GLU A 110 4.74 -0.21 -23.41
CA GLU A 110 5.78 -1.08 -23.96
C GLU A 110 5.54 -2.58 -23.68
N TYR A 111 4.92 -2.91 -22.54
CA TYR A 111 4.76 -4.28 -22.06
C TYR A 111 3.36 -4.47 -21.44
N PRO A 112 2.30 -4.40 -22.26
CA PRO A 112 0.93 -4.46 -21.79
C PRO A 112 0.59 -5.88 -21.32
N ILE A 113 -0.21 -5.97 -20.26
CA ILE A 113 -0.61 -7.26 -19.70
C ILE A 113 -2.12 -7.35 -19.46
N LYS A 114 -2.71 -8.48 -19.87
CA LYS A 114 -4.11 -8.82 -19.61
C LYS A 114 -4.27 -9.35 -18.18
N ARG A 115 -5.49 -9.28 -17.63
CA ARG A 115 -5.79 -9.78 -16.29
C ARG A 115 -5.49 -11.28 -16.11
N GLN A 116 -5.72 -12.10 -17.13
CA GLN A 116 -5.43 -13.54 -17.11
C GLN A 116 -3.92 -13.81 -17.06
N GLU A 117 -3.14 -13.06 -17.84
CA GLU A 117 -1.68 -13.13 -17.87
C GLU A 117 -1.07 -12.69 -16.52
N LEU A 118 -1.67 -11.70 -15.87
CA LEU A 118 -1.25 -11.31 -14.52
C LEU A 118 -1.48 -12.41 -13.49
N LYS A 119 -2.61 -13.13 -13.56
CA LYS A 119 -2.84 -14.30 -12.69
C LYS A 119 -1.77 -15.37 -12.90
N LEU A 120 -1.39 -15.61 -14.16
CA LEU A 120 -0.36 -16.58 -14.52
C LEU A 120 1.00 -16.20 -13.94
N ILE A 121 1.42 -14.93 -14.03
CA ILE A 121 2.66 -14.45 -13.39
C ILE A 121 2.70 -14.81 -11.90
N TYR A 122 1.61 -14.56 -11.18
CA TYR A 122 1.57 -14.81 -9.74
C TYR A 122 1.47 -16.31 -9.41
N GLN A 123 0.78 -17.11 -10.23
CA GLN A 123 0.76 -18.57 -10.08
C GLN A 123 2.17 -19.16 -10.21
N ASN A 124 3.02 -18.54 -11.02
CA ASN A 124 4.42 -18.91 -11.16
C ASN A 124 5.32 -18.23 -10.11
N GLU A 125 4.77 -17.69 -9.01
CA GLU A 125 5.54 -17.01 -7.96
C GLU A 125 6.44 -15.87 -8.48
N SER A 126 6.01 -15.19 -9.54
CA SER A 126 6.71 -14.04 -10.13
C SER A 126 5.91 -12.75 -9.91
N THR A 127 6.46 -11.60 -10.33
CA THR A 127 5.81 -10.28 -10.21
C THR A 127 5.70 -9.57 -11.56
N ILE A 128 4.78 -8.60 -11.66
CA ILE A 128 4.61 -7.80 -12.90
C ILE A 128 5.89 -7.05 -13.28
N ASP A 129 6.66 -6.58 -12.30
CA ASP A 129 7.95 -5.91 -12.53
C ASP A 129 9.01 -6.90 -13.02
N THR A 130 8.99 -8.13 -12.52
CA THR A 130 9.87 -9.21 -13.01
C THR A 130 9.53 -9.56 -14.46
N TYR A 131 8.24 -9.64 -14.80
CA TYR A 131 7.79 -9.80 -16.19
C TYR A 131 8.31 -8.67 -17.08
N ARG A 132 8.12 -7.39 -16.68
CA ARG A 132 8.60 -6.23 -17.45
C ARG A 132 10.10 -6.22 -17.62
N LYS A 133 10.85 -6.49 -16.54
CA LYS A 133 12.31 -6.59 -16.58
C LYS A 133 12.75 -7.70 -17.54
N ARG A 134 12.13 -8.87 -17.51
CA ARG A 134 12.41 -9.96 -18.46
C ARG A 134 12.12 -9.54 -19.90
N ARG A 135 11.00 -8.86 -20.16
CA ARG A 135 10.68 -8.33 -21.49
C ARG A 135 11.70 -7.32 -21.97
N ALA A 136 12.14 -6.41 -21.11
CA ALA A 136 13.21 -5.45 -21.40
C ALA A 136 14.57 -6.13 -21.66
N LEU A 137 14.82 -7.28 -21.01
CA LEU A 137 16.00 -8.12 -21.25
C LEU A 137 15.85 -9.06 -22.47
N GLY A 138 14.82 -8.86 -23.31
CA GLY A 138 14.62 -9.63 -24.54
C GLY A 138 13.91 -10.97 -24.37
N TRP A 139 13.39 -11.29 -23.18
CA TRP A 139 12.67 -12.55 -22.99
C TRP A 139 11.36 -12.55 -23.77
N SER A 140 10.96 -13.73 -24.25
CA SER A 140 9.66 -13.91 -24.89
C SER A 140 8.52 -13.60 -23.91
N LYS A 141 7.36 -13.21 -24.43
CA LYS A 141 6.20 -12.88 -23.59
C LYS A 141 5.80 -14.09 -22.75
N HIS A 142 5.80 -15.28 -23.36
CA HIS A 142 5.49 -16.52 -22.69
C HIS A 142 6.45 -16.79 -21.52
N ASP A 143 7.76 -16.76 -21.77
CA ASP A 143 8.74 -17.12 -20.74
C ASP A 143 8.76 -16.11 -19.60
N ALA A 144 8.55 -14.83 -19.91
CA ALA A 144 8.41 -13.80 -18.91
C ALA A 144 7.20 -14.04 -17.98
N LEU A 145 6.10 -14.62 -18.49
CA LEU A 145 4.90 -14.96 -17.73
C LEU A 145 5.04 -16.26 -16.92
N THR A 146 5.72 -17.26 -17.48
CA THR A 146 5.72 -18.64 -16.95
C THR A 146 6.90 -18.97 -16.05
N THR A 147 8.00 -18.23 -16.16
CA THR A 147 9.21 -18.54 -15.40
C THR A 147 9.07 -18.10 -13.94
N SER A 148 9.28 -19.03 -12.99
CA SER A 148 9.28 -18.69 -11.56
C SER A 148 10.49 -17.85 -11.15
N LYS A 149 10.33 -17.05 -10.08
CA LYS A 149 11.41 -16.24 -9.51
C LYS A 149 12.26 -17.02 -8.49
N LYS A 150 11.71 -18.04 -7.83
CA LYS A 150 12.49 -18.86 -6.89
C LYS A 150 13.46 -19.76 -7.67
N ARG A 151 14.72 -19.79 -7.23
CA ARG A 151 15.64 -20.87 -7.61
C ARG A 151 15.19 -22.14 -6.87
N LYS A 152 15.14 -23.26 -7.60
CA LYS A 152 15.11 -24.60 -6.98
C LYS A 152 16.38 -24.81 -6.17
#